data_AF-A0A925A790-F1
#
_entry.id   AF-A0A925A790-F1
#
_cell.length_a   1.000
_cell.length_b   1.000
_cell.length_c   1.000
_cell.angle_alpha   90.00
_cell.angle_beta   90.00
_cell.angle_gamma   90.00
#
_symmetry.space_group_name_H-M   'P 1'
#
loop_
_entity.id
_entity.type
_entity.pdbx_description
1 polymer ?
#
loop_
_entity_poly.entity_id
_entity_poly.type
_entity_poly.pdbx_seq_one_letter_code
_entity_poly.pdbx_strand_id
1 'polypeptide(L)'
;MSVAIADLATSLDRLIRGDLGSLGAIVSAEHTEVLKAAEALGTPLMIPRTAAISVVRGLIDGAYAPEMAQAWASFVGAGFVANRFTGPIRPVAIDFEAAFEDAISAVVSRLDEIGDLVDGEVTTDEALNLLQLLGEP
;
A
#
# COMPACT_ATOMS: atom_id res chain seq x y z
N MET A 1 18.56 4.17 -13.87
CA MET A 1 19.21 5.09 -12.90
C MET A 1 18.93 4.47 -11.54
N SER A 2 19.94 3.98 -10.82
CA SER A 2 19.70 3.36 -9.50
C SER A 2 19.34 4.46 -8.50
N VAL A 3 18.20 4.32 -7.83
CA VAL A 3 17.79 5.20 -6.73
C VAL A 3 18.65 4.84 -5.52
N ALA A 4 19.14 5.83 -4.78
CA ALA A 4 19.89 5.55 -3.57
C ALA A 4 18.98 4.83 -2.55
N ILE A 5 19.48 3.79 -1.88
CA ILE A 5 18.66 3.00 -0.93
C ILE A 5 18.04 3.87 0.18
N ALA A 6 18.72 4.94 0.60
CA ALA A 6 18.18 5.88 1.58
C ALA A 6 16.95 6.67 1.07
N ASP A 7 16.96 7.06 -0.21
CA ASP A 7 15.81 7.71 -0.84
C ASP A 7 14.65 6.72 -0.98
N LEU A 8 14.96 5.48 -1.37
CA LEU A 8 13.95 4.42 -1.49
C LEU A 8 13.35 4.04 -0.12
N ALA A 9 14.14 4.02 0.94
CA ALA A 9 13.67 3.82 2.31
C ALA A 9 12.74 4.95 2.75
N THR A 10 13.05 6.19 2.40
CA THR A 10 12.19 7.35 2.66
C THR A 10 10.86 7.22 1.89
N SER A 11 10.92 6.83 0.61
CA SER A 11 9.71 6.56 -0.19
C SER A 11 8.88 5.41 0.40
N LEU A 12 9.52 4.37 0.92
CA LEU A 12 8.85 3.24 1.55
C LEU A 12 8.14 3.64 2.85
N ASP A 13 8.79 4.38 3.75
CA ASP A 13 8.15 4.89 4.98
C ASP A 13 6.95 5.79 4.65
N ARG A 14 7.08 6.68 3.65
CA ARG A 14 5.95 7.52 3.19
C ARG A 14 4.80 6.67 2.64
N LEU A 15 5.10 5.66 1.82
CA LEU A 15 4.09 4.77 1.26
C LEU A 15 3.33 4.00 2.35
N ILE A 16 4.04 3.49 3.35
CA ILE A 16 3.46 2.77 4.51
C ILE A 16 2.57 3.70 5.34
N ARG A 17 2.87 5.00 5.36
CA ARG A 17 2.05 6.03 6.01
C ARG A 17 0.87 6.52 5.17
N GLY A 18 0.65 5.93 3.98
CA GLY A 18 -0.49 6.24 3.11
C GLY A 18 -0.24 7.37 2.11
N ASP A 19 1.02 7.74 1.84
CA ASP A 19 1.38 8.68 0.77
C ASP A 19 1.68 7.93 -0.54
N LEU A 20 0.65 7.83 -1.37
CA LEU A 20 0.72 7.15 -2.67
C LEU A 20 1.55 7.92 -3.71
N GLY A 21 1.95 9.16 -3.43
CA GLY A 21 2.91 9.89 -4.27
C GLY A 21 4.29 9.21 -4.33
N SER A 22 4.61 8.37 -3.34
CA SER A 22 5.86 7.60 -3.29
C SER A 22 5.78 6.23 -3.99
N LEU A 23 4.59 5.82 -4.44
CA LEU A 23 4.34 4.50 -5.05
C LEU A 23 5.21 4.26 -6.29
N GLY A 24 5.39 5.28 -7.12
CA GLY A 24 6.18 5.17 -8.36
C GLY A 24 7.64 4.78 -8.11
N ALA A 25 8.23 5.21 -6.99
CA ALA A 25 9.59 4.85 -6.62
C ALA A 25 9.70 3.36 -6.23
N ILE A 26 8.71 2.84 -5.50
CA ILE A 26 8.66 1.44 -5.07
C ILE A 26 8.40 0.51 -6.26
N VAL A 27 7.43 0.86 -7.12
CA VAL A 27 7.07 0.06 -8.31
C VAL A 27 8.19 0.02 -9.36
N SER A 28 9.01 1.07 -9.42
CA SER A 28 10.12 1.15 -10.37
C SER A 28 11.41 0.50 -9.88
N ALA A 29 11.54 0.24 -8.58
CA ALA A 29 12.72 -0.36 -7.98
C ALA A 29 12.72 -1.89 -8.18
N GLU A 30 13.91 -2.49 -8.23
CA GLU A 30 14.02 -3.94 -8.16
C GLU A 30 13.62 -4.42 -6.76
N HIS A 31 12.98 -5.59 -6.66
CA HIS A 31 12.53 -6.12 -5.36
C HIS A 31 13.66 -6.21 -4.31
N THR A 32 14.89 -6.50 -4.75
CA THR A 32 16.07 -6.53 -3.87
C THR A 32 16.46 -5.16 -3.31
N GLU A 33 16.18 -4.08 -4.03
CA GLU A 33 16.37 -2.71 -3.55
C GLU A 33 15.31 -2.35 -2.51
N VAL A 34 14.05 -2.75 -2.73
CA VAL A 34 12.95 -2.56 -1.77
C VAL A 34 13.21 -3.31 -0.46
N LEU A 35 13.73 -4.55 -0.53
CA LEU A 35 14.16 -5.30 0.66
C LEU A 35 15.26 -4.57 1.43
N LYS A 36 16.29 -4.07 0.74
CA LYS A 36 17.36 -3.29 1.37
C LYS A 36 16.85 -1.98 1.98
N ALA A 37 15.88 -1.34 1.33
CA ALA A 37 15.23 -0.14 1.84
C ALA A 37 14.44 -0.44 3.13
N ALA A 38 13.70 -1.54 3.17
CA ALA A 38 13.01 -2.01 4.37
C ALA A 38 14.00 -2.31 5.52
N GLU A 39 15.10 -3.00 5.23
CA GLU A 39 16.16 -3.26 6.21
C GLU A 39 16.79 -1.95 6.74
N ALA A 40 17.00 -0.97 5.86
CA ALA A 40 17.60 0.31 6.20
C ALA A 40 16.71 1.18 7.12
N LEU A 41 15.38 0.97 7.13
CA LEU A 41 14.49 1.64 8.08
C LEU A 41 14.72 1.18 9.52
N GLY A 42 15.25 -0.03 9.72
CA GLY A 42 15.64 -0.55 11.04
C GLY A 42 14.46 -0.85 11.99
N THR A 43 13.22 -0.75 11.49
CA THR A 43 11.99 -1.04 12.25
C THR A 43 11.07 -1.94 11.45
N PRO A 44 10.31 -2.84 12.11
CA PRO A 44 9.23 -3.58 11.45
C PRO A 44 8.27 -2.61 10.75
N LEU A 45 7.87 -2.96 9.53
CA LEU A 45 6.93 -2.16 8.77
C LEU A 45 5.51 -2.48 9.24
N MET A 46 4.73 -1.45 9.48
CA MET A 46 3.37 -1.57 9.98
C MET A 46 2.49 -0.53 9.28
N ILE A 47 1.37 -0.97 8.72
CA ILE A 47 0.34 -0.08 8.17
C ILE A 47 -0.51 0.44 9.33
N PRO A 48 -0.44 1.73 9.68
CA PRO A 48 -1.32 2.31 10.67
C PRO A 48 -2.72 2.50 10.09
N ARG A 49 -3.73 2.53 10.95
CA ARG A 49 -5.11 2.88 10.58
C ARG A 49 -5.17 4.17 9.76
N THR A 50 -4.38 5.17 10.13
CA THR A 50 -4.34 6.48 9.45
C THR A 50 -3.88 6.39 8.00
N ALA A 51 -3.03 5.41 7.66
CA ALA A 51 -2.59 5.20 6.28
C ALA A 51 -3.77 4.71 5.42
N ALA A 52 -4.49 3.68 5.89
CA ALA A 52 -5.68 3.16 5.21
C ALA A 52 -6.73 4.26 5.00
N ILE A 53 -6.99 5.09 6.03
CA ILE A 53 -7.89 6.25 5.92
C ILE A 53 -7.40 7.23 4.85
N SER A 54 -6.10 7.55 4.83
CA SER A 54 -5.50 8.47 3.85
C SER A 54 -5.71 7.98 2.41
N VAL A 55 -5.50 6.68 2.17
CA VAL A 55 -5.71 6.07 0.83
C VAL A 55 -7.16 6.17 0.40
N VAL A 56 -8.10 5.75 1.27
CA VAL A 56 -9.53 5.75 0.94
C VAL A 56 -10.06 7.17 0.73
N ARG A 57 -9.66 8.14 1.57
CA ARG A 57 -10.01 9.55 1.36
C ARG A 57 -9.43 10.10 0.07
N GLY A 58 -8.16 9.82 -0.22
CA GLY A 58 -7.53 10.25 -1.45
C GLY A 58 -8.22 9.69 -2.70
N LEU A 59 -8.79 8.48 -2.62
CA LEU A 59 -9.62 7.91 -3.68
C LEU A 59 -10.94 8.67 -3.85
N ILE A 60 -11.65 8.96 -2.75
CA ILE A 60 -12.92 9.72 -2.76
C ILE A 60 -12.71 11.14 -3.30
N ASP A 61 -11.66 11.82 -2.86
CA ASP A 61 -11.35 13.20 -3.21
C ASP A 61 -10.75 13.33 -4.63
N GLY A 62 -10.49 12.20 -5.31
CA GLY A 62 -9.84 12.16 -6.62
C GLY A 62 -8.34 12.53 -6.58
N ALA A 63 -7.73 12.58 -5.41
CA ALA A 63 -6.29 12.80 -5.24
C ALA A 63 -5.46 11.58 -5.69
N TYR A 64 -6.03 10.38 -5.60
CA TYR A 64 -5.44 9.13 -6.05
C TYR A 64 -6.32 8.46 -7.09
N ALA A 65 -5.70 8.02 -8.19
CA ALA A 65 -6.38 7.19 -9.18
C ALA A 65 -6.65 5.78 -8.59
N PRO A 66 -7.74 5.11 -9.00
CA PRO A 66 -8.05 3.76 -8.52
C PRO A 66 -6.89 2.77 -8.67
N GLU A 67 -6.14 2.84 -9.77
CA GLU A 67 -4.99 1.97 -10.04
C GLU A 67 -3.84 2.20 -9.04
N MET A 68 -3.71 3.40 -8.49
CA MET A 68 -2.72 3.67 -7.44
C MET A 68 -3.13 3.04 -6.11
N ALA A 69 -4.42 3.10 -5.76
CA ALA A 69 -4.95 2.45 -4.56
C ALA A 69 -4.84 0.93 -4.65
N GLN A 70 -5.15 0.37 -5.82
CA GLN A 70 -4.98 -1.04 -6.16
C GLN A 70 -3.51 -1.48 -6.00
N ALA A 71 -2.58 -0.78 -6.64
CA ALA A 71 -1.17 -1.13 -6.58
C ALA A 71 -0.57 -0.98 -5.17
N TRP A 72 -1.05 -0.01 -4.38
CA TRP A 72 -0.73 0.09 -2.96
C TRP A 72 -1.23 -1.14 -2.19
N ALA A 73 -2.49 -1.53 -2.39
CA ALA A 73 -3.09 -2.69 -1.72
C ALA A 73 -2.38 -4.00 -2.08
N SER A 74 -2.09 -4.23 -3.37
CA SER A 74 -1.30 -5.38 -3.82
C SER A 74 0.07 -5.43 -3.16
N PHE A 75 0.78 -4.30 -3.09
CA PHE A 75 2.09 -4.24 -2.46
C PHE A 75 2.01 -4.53 -0.96
N VAL A 76 1.03 -3.96 -0.26
CA VAL A 76 0.83 -4.15 1.17
C VAL A 76 0.47 -5.60 1.49
N GLY A 77 -0.45 -6.21 0.72
CA GLY A 77 -0.89 -7.58 0.95
C GLY A 77 0.14 -8.63 0.54
N ALA A 78 0.88 -8.39 -0.55
CA ALA A 78 1.84 -9.36 -1.07
C ALA A 78 3.26 -9.16 -0.53
N GLY A 79 3.62 -7.95 -0.08
CA GLY A 79 4.98 -7.57 0.33
C GLY A 79 5.98 -7.47 -0.84
N PHE A 80 5.51 -7.42 -2.09
CA PHE A 80 6.35 -7.26 -3.28
C PHE A 80 5.56 -6.66 -4.44
N VAL A 81 6.27 -6.18 -5.47
CA VAL A 81 5.68 -5.69 -6.71
C VAL A 81 5.72 -6.80 -7.76
N ALA A 82 4.56 -7.19 -8.28
CA ALA A 82 4.46 -8.23 -9.31
C ALA A 82 5.25 -7.84 -10.57
N ASN A 83 5.81 -8.83 -11.27
CA ASN A 83 6.56 -8.68 -12.53
C ASN A 83 7.93 -7.96 -12.45
N ARG A 84 8.45 -7.67 -11.25
CA ARG A 84 9.75 -6.98 -11.02
C ARG A 84 10.70 -7.75 -10.10
N PHE A 85 10.91 -9.04 -10.41
CA PHE A 85 11.86 -9.86 -9.66
C PHE A 85 12.69 -10.77 -10.58
N THR A 86 13.95 -10.96 -10.20
CA THR A 86 14.82 -12.01 -10.72
C THR A 86 15.28 -12.87 -9.52
N GLY A 87 14.71 -14.07 -9.37
CA GLY A 87 15.05 -15.01 -8.28
C GLY A 87 13.88 -15.35 -7.34
N PRO A 88 14.16 -16.02 -6.20
CA PRO A 88 13.13 -16.45 -5.25
C PRO A 88 12.44 -15.25 -4.60
N ILE A 89 11.11 -15.25 -4.61
CA ILE A 89 10.29 -14.21 -3.99
C ILE A 89 10.45 -14.31 -2.47
N ARG A 90 10.97 -13.24 -1.86
CA ARG A 90 10.99 -13.05 -0.41
C ARG A 90 10.19 -11.79 -0.10
N PRO A 91 8.91 -11.91 0.27
CA PRO A 91 8.09 -10.76 0.60
C PRO A 91 8.73 -9.90 1.69
N VAL A 92 8.58 -8.58 1.55
CA VAL A 92 8.79 -7.66 2.65
C VAL A 92 7.68 -7.92 3.67
N ALA A 93 8.06 -8.18 4.93
CA ALA A 93 7.07 -8.33 6.00
C ALA A 93 6.47 -6.97 6.33
N ILE A 94 5.16 -6.85 6.20
CA ILE A 94 4.38 -5.65 6.50
C ILE A 94 3.21 -6.09 7.37
N ASP A 95 3.21 -5.67 8.63
CA ASP A 95 2.13 -5.96 9.57
C ASP A 95 1.05 -4.88 9.52
N PHE A 96 -0.10 -5.14 10.14
CA PHE A 96 -1.13 -4.13 10.37
C PHE A 96 -1.14 -3.69 11.83
N GLU A 97 -1.58 -2.46 12.08
CA GLU A 97 -1.80 -1.99 13.44
C GLU A 97 -2.79 -2.90 14.17
N ALA A 98 -2.33 -3.60 15.22
CA ALA A 98 -3.07 -4.67 15.88
C ALA A 98 -4.47 -4.27 16.38
N ALA A 99 -4.66 -3.00 16.78
CA ALA A 99 -5.97 -2.52 17.24
C ALA A 99 -7.02 -2.43 16.11
N PHE A 100 -6.58 -2.42 14.86
CA PHE A 100 -7.40 -2.25 13.66
C PHE A 100 -7.07 -3.27 12.57
N GLU A 101 -6.39 -4.37 12.92
CA GLU A 101 -5.87 -5.36 11.96
C GLU A 101 -6.96 -5.86 11.01
N ASP A 102 -8.11 -6.30 11.55
CA ASP A 102 -9.24 -6.79 10.76
C ASP A 102 -9.79 -5.71 9.80
N ALA A 103 -9.92 -4.47 10.27
CA ALA A 103 -10.46 -3.37 9.47
C ALA A 103 -9.49 -2.94 8.36
N ILE A 104 -8.19 -2.84 8.68
CA ILE A 104 -7.15 -2.52 7.70
C ILE A 104 -7.06 -3.66 6.67
N SER A 105 -7.08 -4.91 7.11
CA SER A 105 -7.06 -6.07 6.22
C SER A 105 -8.25 -6.06 5.27
N ALA A 106 -9.47 -5.80 5.76
CA ALA A 106 -10.66 -5.72 4.91
C ALA A 106 -10.55 -4.62 3.85
N VAL A 107 -10.02 -3.46 4.22
CA VAL A 107 -9.78 -2.35 3.28
C VAL A 107 -8.73 -2.71 2.25
N VAL A 108 -7.60 -3.27 2.67
CA VAL A 108 -6.53 -3.71 1.76
C VAL A 108 -7.06 -4.75 0.79
N SER A 109 -7.76 -5.78 1.27
CA SER A 109 -8.37 -6.80 0.40
C SER A 109 -9.32 -6.19 -0.62
N ARG A 110 -10.19 -5.27 -0.20
CA ARG A 110 -11.15 -4.66 -1.13
C ARG A 110 -10.47 -3.75 -2.17
N LEU A 111 -9.46 -2.99 -1.77
CA LEU A 111 -8.73 -2.13 -2.70
C LEU A 111 -7.90 -2.94 -3.71
N ASP A 112 -7.41 -4.12 -3.34
CA ASP A 112 -6.66 -5.01 -4.24
C ASP A 112 -7.52 -5.53 -5.40
N GLU A 113 -8.84 -5.62 -5.20
CA GLU A 113 -9.83 -6.03 -6.19
C GLU A 113 -10.24 -4.92 -7.17
N ILE A 114 -9.78 -3.68 -6.98
CA ILE A 114 -10.02 -2.59 -7.95
C ILE A 114 -9.47 -3.00 -9.32
N GLY A 115 -10.22 -2.71 -10.39
CA GLY A 115 -9.86 -3.10 -11.76
C GLY A 115 -10.08 -4.58 -12.08
N ASP A 116 -10.57 -5.42 -11.16
CA ASP A 116 -11.07 -6.76 -11.50
C ASP A 116 -12.36 -6.64 -12.35
N LEU A 117 -12.53 -7.54 -13.31
CA LEU A 117 -13.64 -7.55 -14.26
C LEU A 117 -15.03 -7.74 -13.60
N VAL A 118 -15.07 -8.14 -12.34
CA VAL A 118 -16.30 -8.43 -11.59
C VAL A 118 -16.63 -7.33 -10.57
N ASP A 119 -15.65 -6.86 -9.79
CA ASP A 119 -15.84 -5.89 -8.69
C ASP A 119 -14.97 -4.61 -8.82
N GLY A 120 -14.52 -4.30 -10.05
CA GLY A 120 -13.41 -3.40 -10.33
C GLY A 120 -13.64 -1.90 -10.13
N GLU A 121 -14.83 -1.47 -9.71
CA GLU A 121 -15.09 -0.09 -9.32
C GLU A 121 -15.44 -0.02 -7.83
N VAL A 122 -14.70 0.80 -7.09
CA VAL A 122 -15.10 1.20 -5.74
C VAL A 122 -15.98 2.44 -5.87
N THR A 123 -17.26 2.28 -5.55
CA THR A 123 -18.21 3.40 -5.54
C THR A 123 -17.93 4.33 -4.36
N THR A 124 -18.40 5.59 -4.42
CA THR A 124 -18.29 6.51 -3.27
C THR A 124 -18.95 5.95 -2.01
N ASP A 125 -20.13 5.33 -2.14
CA ASP A 125 -20.84 4.73 -0.99
C ASP A 125 -20.03 3.58 -0.38
N GLU A 126 -19.39 2.77 -1.21
CA GLU A 126 -18.50 1.70 -0.76
C GLU A 126 -17.26 2.26 -0.06
N ALA A 127 -16.63 3.30 -0.61
CA ALA A 127 -15.50 3.97 0.03
C ALA A 127 -15.88 4.58 1.39
N LEU A 128 -17.09 5.13 1.54
CA LEU A 128 -17.61 5.59 2.82
C LEU A 128 -17.81 4.44 3.82
N ASN A 129 -18.31 3.28 3.37
CA ASN A 129 -18.41 2.09 4.23
C ASN A 129 -17.04 1.62 4.70
N LEU A 130 -16.02 1.66 3.82
CA LEU A 130 -14.63 1.34 4.20
C LEU A 130 -14.09 2.31 5.26
N LEU A 131 -14.40 3.61 5.16
CA LEU A 131 -14.06 4.60 6.18
C LEU A 131 -14.77 4.32 7.52
N GLN A 132 -16.04 3.92 7.48
CA GLN A 132 -16.78 3.54 8.69
C GLN A 132 -16.22 2.30 9.38
N LEU A 133 -15.76 1.29 8.62
CA LEU A 133 -15.03 0.14 9.17
C LEU A 133 -13.75 0.56 9.88
N LEU A 134 -13.07 1.57 9.33
CA LEU A 134 -11.93 2.20 9.97
C LEU A 134 -12.34 3.13 11.11
N GLY A 135 -13.62 3.27 11.49
CA GLY A 135 -14.05 4.12 12.60
C GLY A 135 -14.04 5.63 12.30
N GLU A 136 -14.01 6.02 11.03
CA GLU A 136 -14.29 7.40 10.63
C GLU A 136 -15.81 7.64 10.52
N PRO A 137 -16.29 8.86 10.82
CA PRO A 137 -17.71 9.21 10.72
C PRO A 137 -18.22 9.27 9.29
#